data_AF-A0A7S0C1T5-F1
#
_entry.id   AF-A0A7S0C1T5-F1
#
_cell.length_a   1.000
_cell.length_b   1.000
_cell.length_c   1.000
_cell.angle_alpha   90.00
_cell.angle_beta   90.00
_cell.angle_gamma   90.00
#
_symmetry.space_group_name_H-M   'P 1'
#
loop_
_entity.id
_entity.type
_entity.pdbx_description
1 polymer ?
#
loop_
_entity_poly.entity_id
_entity_poly.type
_entity_poly.pdbx_seq_one_letter_code
_entity_poly.pdbx_strand_id
1 'polypeptide(L)'
;VTVLEKPIFSSSGKTVTVRLQGGRRFRIAGELANNPGGWTESRVEFLDSTLQEQDEERGSNPLDLAIAMSLARNLTSIPHESNRTQNYVEEWLSLARQNQRSEGQINILLEELGEMPDDGSPSECAFWIGALINPLPALGVAMEIRPGLLLATTARERMEIALEGIQRSISHMNGSRRMW
;
A
#
# COMPACT_ATOMS: atom_id res chain seq x y z
N VAL A 1 11.73 -10.16 3.80
CA VAL A 1 11.24 -9.39 4.97
C VAL A 1 12.41 -9.19 5.89
N THR A 2 12.56 -7.98 6.44
CA THR A 2 13.62 -7.65 7.41
C THR A 2 12.98 -7.49 8.79
N VAL A 3 13.58 -8.08 9.82
CA VAL A 3 13.16 -7.89 11.21
C VAL A 3 13.78 -6.59 11.70
N LEU A 4 12.94 -5.61 12.06
CA LEU A 4 13.40 -4.29 12.49
C LEU A 4 13.80 -4.28 13.96
N GLU A 5 13.10 -5.05 14.78
CA GLU A 5 13.31 -5.12 16.22
C GLU A 5 13.20 -6.55 16.73
N LYS A 6 13.82 -6.84 17.88
CA LYS A 6 13.72 -8.16 18.51
C LYS A 6 12.25 -8.47 18.83
N PRO A 7 11.75 -9.68 18.53
CA PRO A 7 10.39 -10.08 18.88
C PRO A 7 10.11 -9.93 20.37
N ILE A 8 8.97 -9.34 20.72
CA ILE A 8 8.55 -9.12 22.10
C ILE A 8 7.48 -10.17 22.45
N PHE A 9 7.81 -11.08 23.35
CA PHE A 9 6.86 -12.09 23.83
C PHE A 9 6.04 -11.54 24.99
N SER A 10 4.74 -11.84 25.01
CA SER A 10 3.93 -11.53 26.19
C SER A 10 4.38 -12.34 27.40
N SER A 11 4.09 -11.85 28.60
CA SER A 11 4.36 -12.55 29.86
C SER A 11 3.72 -13.95 29.93
N SER A 12 2.63 -14.16 29.19
CA SER A 12 1.95 -15.46 29.06
C SER A 12 2.64 -16.43 28.10
N GLY A 13 3.58 -15.96 27.27
CA GLY A 13 4.22 -16.71 26.19
C GLY A 13 3.30 -17.05 25.00
N LYS A 14 2.03 -16.63 25.03
CA LYS A 14 1.03 -17.00 24.01
C LYS A 14 1.00 -16.09 22.79
N THR A 15 1.59 -14.91 22.89
CA THR A 15 1.60 -13.92 21.81
C THR A 15 2.99 -13.34 21.64
N VAL A 16 3.32 -13.01 20.39
CA VAL A 16 4.57 -12.36 20.01
C VAL A 16 4.25 -11.13 19.17
N THR A 17 4.86 -10.01 19.52
CA THR A 17 4.84 -8.79 18.71
C THR A 17 6.12 -8.73 17.89
N VAL A 18 5.98 -8.54 16.59
CA VAL A 18 7.10 -8.40 15.65
C VAL A 18 6.95 -7.12 14.85
N ARG A 19 8.08 -6.44 14.60
CA ARG A 19 8.16 -5.32 13.66
C ARG A 19 8.95 -5.76 12.44
N LEU A 20 8.28 -5.69 11.29
CA LEU A 20 8.76 -6.25 10.03
C LEU A 20 8.70 -5.18 8.96
N GLN A 21 9.72 -5.15 8.11
CA GLN A 21 9.70 -4.38 6.87
C GLN A 21 9.62 -5.31 5.67
N GLY A 22 8.69 -5.01 4.76
CA GLY A 22 8.66 -5.63 3.44
C GLY A 22 10.01 -5.43 2.75
N GLY A 23 10.53 -6.49 2.12
CA GLY A 23 11.84 -6.44 1.45
C GLY A 23 11.68 -6.43 -0.07
N ARG A 24 11.38 -7.60 -0.62
CA ARG A 24 11.19 -7.79 -2.06
C ARG A 24 9.89 -8.53 -2.31
N ARG A 25 9.27 -8.22 -3.46
CA ARG A 25 8.12 -8.96 -3.97
C ARG A 25 8.57 -10.32 -4.48
N PHE A 26 7.67 -11.28 -4.48
CA PHE A 26 7.93 -12.62 -5.00
C PHE A 26 6.65 -13.26 -5.51
N ARG A 27 6.76 -14.23 -6.42
CA ARG A 27 5.67 -15.17 -6.71
C ARG A 27 5.93 -16.48 -5.98
N ILE A 28 4.85 -17.14 -5.59
CA ILE A 28 4.90 -18.53 -5.12
C ILE A 28 5.11 -19.40 -6.36
N ALA A 29 6.22 -20.15 -6.39
CA ALA A 29 6.64 -20.96 -7.53
C ALA A 29 6.54 -22.48 -7.27
N GLY A 30 6.38 -22.88 -6.01
CA GLY A 30 6.25 -24.28 -5.60
C GLY A 30 4.89 -24.60 -5.01
N GLU A 31 4.71 -25.87 -4.68
CA GLU A 31 3.58 -26.32 -3.87
C GLU A 31 3.72 -25.84 -2.41
N LEU A 32 2.59 -25.56 -1.77
CA LEU A 32 2.53 -25.21 -0.35
C LEU A 32 2.66 -26.48 0.49
N ALA A 33 3.76 -26.58 1.24
CA ALA A 33 4.00 -27.65 2.19
C ALA A 33 3.55 -27.21 3.59
N ASN A 34 2.66 -27.99 4.22
CA ASN A 34 2.27 -27.78 5.61
C ASN A 34 3.20 -28.56 6.54
N ASN A 35 3.95 -27.85 7.37
CA ASN A 35 4.88 -28.46 8.30
C ASN A 35 4.17 -28.94 9.58
N PRO A 36 4.63 -30.04 10.21
CA PRO A 36 4.05 -30.57 11.44
C PRO A 36 4.03 -29.58 12.61
N GLY A 37 4.90 -28.57 12.60
CA GLY A 37 4.93 -27.51 13.61
C GLY A 37 3.94 -26.37 13.37
N GLY A 38 3.05 -26.47 12.38
CA GLY A 38 1.91 -25.57 12.20
C GLY A 38 2.16 -24.35 11.30
N TRP A 39 3.25 -24.33 10.53
CA TRP A 39 3.51 -23.28 9.53
C TRP A 39 3.54 -23.85 8.10
N THR A 40 3.36 -22.98 7.12
CA THR A 40 3.39 -23.35 5.70
C THR A 40 4.65 -22.81 5.04
N GLU A 41 5.26 -23.60 4.16
CA GLU A 41 6.45 -23.23 3.40
C GLU A 41 6.20 -23.44 1.90
N SER A 42 6.85 -22.61 1.07
CA SER A 42 6.90 -22.81 -0.37
C SER A 42 8.16 -22.19 -0.95
N ARG A 43 8.58 -22.68 -2.12
CA ARG A 43 9.54 -21.97 -2.96
C ARG A 43 8.92 -20.70 -3.52
N VAL A 44 9.75 -19.67 -3.58
CA VAL A 44 9.39 -18.35 -4.11
C VAL A 44 10.43 -17.93 -5.15
N GLU A 45 9.97 -17.23 -6.18
CA GLU A 45 10.83 -16.53 -7.12
C GLU A 45 10.71 -15.05 -6.81
N PHE A 46 11.82 -14.42 -6.43
CA PHE A 46 11.84 -12.99 -6.16
C PHE A 46 11.61 -12.22 -7.45
N LEU A 47 10.64 -11.31 -7.40
CA LEU A 47 10.53 -10.26 -8.38
C LEU A 47 11.65 -9.28 -8.04
N ASP A 48 12.50 -9.01 -9.01
CA ASP A 48 13.53 -8.00 -8.88
C ASP A 48 12.89 -6.65 -9.15
N SER A 49 12.67 -5.85 -8.11
CA SER A 49 11.93 -4.58 -8.21
C SER A 49 12.62 -3.62 -9.17
N THR A 50 13.95 -3.59 -9.17
CA THR A 50 14.74 -2.71 -10.02
C THR A 50 14.79 -3.22 -11.45
N LEU A 51 14.84 -4.55 -11.66
CA LEU A 51 14.66 -5.12 -13.00
C LEU A 51 13.21 -5.07 -13.47
N GLN A 52 12.20 -5.09 -12.61
CA GLN A 52 10.80 -4.89 -13.00
C GLN A 52 10.56 -3.43 -13.36
N GLU A 53 11.08 -2.48 -12.59
CA GLU A 53 11.05 -1.07 -12.95
C GLU A 53 11.89 -0.84 -14.22
N GLN A 54 13.06 -1.46 -14.37
CA GLN A 54 13.87 -1.37 -15.59
C GLN A 54 13.27 -2.14 -16.78
N ASP A 55 12.56 -3.24 -16.58
CA ASP A 55 11.85 -4.00 -17.62
C ASP A 55 10.53 -3.31 -17.94
N GLU A 56 9.94 -2.57 -16.99
CA GLU A 56 8.89 -1.60 -17.24
C GLU A 56 9.46 -0.39 -18.02
N GLU A 57 10.68 0.08 -17.75
CA GLU A 57 11.35 1.12 -18.54
C GLU A 57 11.83 0.64 -19.93
N ARG A 58 12.23 -0.62 -20.05
CA ARG A 58 12.79 -1.22 -21.28
C ARG A 58 11.73 -1.95 -22.11
N GLY A 59 10.60 -2.31 -21.51
CA GLY A 59 9.53 -3.13 -22.08
C GLY A 59 8.11 -2.55 -21.94
N SER A 60 7.86 -1.56 -21.07
CA SER A 60 6.63 -0.76 -21.15
C SER A 60 6.81 0.46 -22.05
N ASN A 61 5.70 0.89 -22.63
CA ASN A 61 5.62 2.14 -23.36
C ASN A 61 6.07 3.29 -22.43
N PRO A 62 7.07 4.13 -22.80
CA PRO A 62 7.48 5.29 -22.00
C PRO A 62 6.33 6.19 -21.58
N LEU A 63 5.25 6.19 -22.36
CA LEU A 63 3.99 6.85 -22.02
C LEU A 63 3.34 6.30 -20.76
N ASP A 64 3.37 4.99 -20.52
CA ASP A 64 2.74 4.36 -19.35
C ASP A 64 3.46 4.73 -18.05
N LEU A 65 4.79 4.77 -18.07
CA LEU A 65 5.57 5.25 -16.92
C LEU A 65 5.29 6.73 -16.65
N ALA A 66 5.28 7.57 -17.69
CA ALA A 66 4.96 8.99 -17.55
C ALA A 66 3.53 9.20 -16.99
N ILE A 67 2.56 8.38 -17.43
CA ILE A 67 1.21 8.37 -16.88
C ILE A 67 1.25 7.97 -15.39
N ALA A 68 1.95 6.89 -15.04
CA ALA A 68 2.06 6.44 -13.65
C ALA A 68 2.65 7.52 -12.72
N MET A 69 3.73 8.18 -13.14
CA MET A 69 4.33 9.31 -12.43
C MET A 69 3.35 10.49 -12.30
N SER A 70 2.62 10.80 -13.38
CA SER A 70 1.59 11.85 -13.34
C SER A 70 0.46 11.51 -12.37
N LEU A 71 0.04 10.24 -12.27
CA LEU A 71 -0.96 9.79 -11.30
C LEU A 71 -0.43 9.93 -9.87
N ALA A 72 0.83 9.54 -9.62
CA ALA A 72 1.48 9.68 -8.31
C ALA A 72 1.55 11.14 -7.87
N ARG A 73 1.89 12.05 -8.78
CA ARG A 73 1.88 13.49 -8.54
C ARG A 73 0.48 14.00 -8.22
N ASN A 74 -0.55 13.55 -8.94
CA ASN A 74 -1.92 14.02 -8.71
C ASN A 74 -2.49 13.55 -7.37
N LEU A 75 -2.06 12.41 -6.83
CA LEU A 75 -2.44 11.96 -5.49
C LEU A 75 -1.93 12.88 -4.38
N THR A 76 -0.79 13.53 -4.62
CA THR A 76 0.06 14.13 -3.57
C THR A 76 0.25 15.63 -3.71
N SER A 77 -0.13 16.21 -4.85
CA SER A 77 0.03 17.64 -5.14
C SER A 77 -0.66 18.51 -4.10
N ILE A 78 0.09 19.43 -3.50
CA ILE A 78 -0.44 20.49 -2.63
C ILE A 78 -1.35 21.38 -3.49
N PRO A 79 -2.58 21.70 -3.06
CA PRO A 79 -3.44 22.61 -3.80
C PRO A 79 -2.80 24.01 -3.84
N HIS A 80 -2.24 24.41 -4.98
CA HIS A 80 -1.90 25.82 -5.17
C HIS A 80 -3.19 26.62 -5.39
N GLU A 81 -3.33 27.70 -4.61
CA GLU A 81 -4.46 28.62 -4.67
C GLU A 81 -4.75 29.00 -6.13
N SER A 82 -6.00 28.75 -6.56
CA SER A 82 -6.63 29.12 -7.84
C SER A 82 -6.84 28.07 -8.96
N ASN A 83 -6.46 26.80 -8.82
CA ASN A 83 -7.08 25.73 -9.63
C ASN A 83 -6.96 24.36 -8.94
N ARG A 84 -8.07 23.88 -8.35
CA ARG A 84 -8.12 22.70 -7.48
C ARG A 84 -7.53 21.45 -8.16
N THR A 85 -6.30 21.10 -7.80
CA THR A 85 -5.83 19.72 -7.88
C THR A 85 -6.13 19.11 -6.51
N GLN A 86 -7.05 18.15 -6.47
CA GLN A 86 -7.51 17.52 -5.22
C GLN A 86 -6.37 16.65 -4.66
N ASN A 87 -5.85 16.98 -3.48
CA ASN A 87 -4.90 16.12 -2.77
C ASN A 87 -5.67 14.97 -2.10
N TYR A 88 -5.68 13.81 -2.75
CA TYR A 88 -6.43 12.66 -2.27
C TYR A 88 -5.89 12.12 -0.95
N VAL A 89 -4.58 12.17 -0.71
CA VAL A 89 -3.99 11.70 0.55
C VAL A 89 -4.43 12.59 1.72
N GLU A 90 -4.34 13.90 1.58
CA GLU A 90 -4.74 14.84 2.63
C GLU A 90 -6.24 14.77 2.94
N GLU A 91 -7.07 14.68 1.90
CA GLU A 91 -8.52 14.52 2.06
C GLU A 91 -8.85 13.20 2.76
N TRP A 92 -8.22 12.11 2.33
CA TRP A 92 -8.41 10.81 2.96
C TRP A 92 -7.99 10.85 4.44
N LEU A 93 -6.84 11.44 4.76
CA LEU A 93 -6.36 11.57 6.14
C LEU A 93 -7.32 12.39 7.01
N SER A 94 -7.87 13.48 6.47
CA SER A 94 -8.87 14.30 7.16
C SER A 94 -10.13 13.50 7.51
N LEU A 95 -10.64 12.71 6.56
CA LEU A 95 -11.81 11.86 6.75
C LEU A 95 -11.52 10.66 7.68
N ALA A 96 -10.37 10.01 7.51
CA ALA A 96 -9.97 8.85 8.29
C ALA A 96 -9.77 9.21 9.78
N ARG A 97 -9.24 10.40 10.09
CA ARG A 97 -9.14 10.89 11.47
C ARG A 97 -10.51 11.09 12.14
N GLN A 98 -11.54 11.45 11.38
CA GLN A 98 -12.91 11.56 11.88
C GLN A 98 -13.56 10.18 12.08
N ASN A 99 -13.09 9.15 11.38
CA ASN A 99 -13.62 7.78 11.39
C ASN A 99 -12.72 6.77 12.12
N GLN A 100 -11.69 7.24 12.83
CA GLN A 100 -10.77 6.35 13.55
C GLN A 100 -11.47 5.62 14.70
N ARG A 101 -11.10 4.37 14.95
CA ARG A 101 -11.72 3.56 16.02
C ARG A 101 -11.14 3.86 17.39
N SER A 102 -9.95 4.44 17.42
CA SER A 102 -9.24 4.82 18.64
C SER A 102 -8.47 6.10 18.37
N GLU A 103 -8.39 6.97 19.37
CA GLU A 103 -7.70 8.25 19.26
C GLU A 103 -6.21 8.03 18.91
N GLY A 104 -5.70 8.77 17.92
CA GLY A 104 -4.31 8.69 17.48
C GLY A 104 -3.99 7.50 16.56
N GLN A 105 -4.96 6.65 16.24
CA GLN A 105 -4.74 5.47 15.39
C GLN A 105 -4.12 5.83 14.02
N ILE A 106 -4.58 6.93 13.40
CA ILE A 106 -4.04 7.37 12.10
C ILE A 106 -2.60 7.88 12.22
N ASN A 107 -2.24 8.49 13.36
CA ASN A 107 -0.87 8.96 13.56
C ASN A 107 0.10 7.77 13.72
N ILE A 108 -0.31 6.76 14.49
CA ILE A 108 0.45 5.51 14.63
C ILE A 108 0.62 4.83 13.27
N LEU A 109 -0.46 4.77 12.47
CA LEU A 109 -0.38 4.22 11.12
C LEU A 109 0.64 4.96 10.25
N LEU A 110 0.64 6.30 10.27
CA LEU A 110 1.59 7.09 9.49
C LEU A 110 3.05 6.89 9.97
N GLU A 111 3.26 6.77 11.29
CA GLU A 111 4.58 6.44 11.85
C GLU A 111 5.06 5.05 11.40
N GLU A 112 4.18 4.06 11.36
CA GLU A 112 4.50 2.70 10.92
C GLU A 112 4.71 2.60 9.40
N LEU A 113 3.95 3.40 8.64
CA LEU A 113 4.00 3.41 7.19
C LEU A 113 5.26 4.14 6.67
N GLY A 114 5.74 5.13 7.42
CA GLY A 114 6.90 5.93 7.08
C GLY A 114 6.59 7.02 6.05
N GLU A 115 7.64 7.71 5.60
CA GLU A 115 7.52 8.78 4.61
C GLU A 115 6.95 8.26 3.29
N MET A 116 6.07 9.07 2.71
CA MET A 116 5.51 8.77 1.40
C MET A 116 6.60 8.83 0.32
N PRO A 117 6.72 7.83 -0.57
CA PRO A 117 7.67 7.85 -1.67
C PRO A 117 7.46 9.04 -2.62
N ASP A 118 8.54 9.45 -3.29
CA ASP A 118 8.48 10.48 -4.33
C ASP A 118 7.70 10.03 -5.58
N ASP A 119 7.34 10.99 -6.43
CA ASP A 119 6.61 10.74 -7.67
C ASP A 119 7.46 10.07 -8.76
N GLY A 120 8.78 9.96 -8.55
CA GLY A 120 9.70 9.16 -9.36
C GLY A 120 9.58 7.65 -9.11
N SER A 121 8.90 7.26 -8.05
CA SER A 121 8.76 5.86 -7.61
C SER A 121 7.27 5.43 -7.57
N PRO A 122 6.55 5.44 -8.71
CA PRO A 122 5.10 5.24 -8.74
C PRO A 122 4.65 3.89 -8.16
N SER A 123 5.42 2.82 -8.35
CA SER A 123 5.11 1.51 -7.74
C SER A 123 5.14 1.55 -6.21
N GLU A 124 6.15 2.19 -5.63
CA GLU A 124 6.27 2.37 -4.18
C GLU A 124 5.18 3.29 -3.65
N CYS A 125 4.84 4.36 -4.38
CA CYS A 125 3.71 5.23 -4.06
C CYS A 125 2.39 4.44 -4.00
N ALA A 126 2.09 3.61 -5.01
CA ALA A 126 0.89 2.77 -5.03
C ALA A 126 0.82 1.81 -3.82
N PHE A 127 1.95 1.23 -3.43
CA PHE A 127 2.01 0.37 -2.25
C PHE A 127 1.79 1.12 -0.94
N TRP A 128 2.41 2.29 -0.82
CA TRP A 128 2.22 3.17 0.33
C TRP A 128 0.73 3.54 0.48
N ILE A 129 0.06 3.89 -0.62
CA ILE A 129 -1.39 4.16 -0.64
C ILE A 129 -2.21 2.93 -0.27
N GLY A 130 -1.87 1.76 -0.80
CA GLY A 130 -2.52 0.50 -0.45
C GLY A 130 -2.45 0.17 1.03
N ALA A 131 -1.28 0.36 1.64
CA ALA A 131 -1.09 0.16 3.07
C ALA A 131 -1.77 1.25 3.92
N LEU A 132 -1.84 2.49 3.43
CA LEU A 132 -2.59 3.58 4.07
C LEU A 132 -4.08 3.25 4.18
N ILE A 133 -4.71 2.83 3.08
CA ILE A 133 -6.18 2.64 3.04
C ILE A 133 -6.63 1.23 3.48
N ASN A 134 -5.75 0.23 3.40
CA ASN A 134 -5.96 -1.12 3.94
C ASN A 134 -4.95 -1.47 5.05
N PRO A 135 -4.94 -0.74 6.18
CA PRO A 135 -4.00 -0.99 7.26
C PRO A 135 -4.37 -2.26 8.04
N LEU A 136 -3.43 -2.70 8.88
CA LEU A 136 -3.63 -3.78 9.85
C LEU A 136 -3.47 -3.20 11.26
N PRO A 137 -4.49 -3.26 12.14
CA PRO A 137 -5.83 -3.80 11.92
C PRO A 137 -6.68 -2.94 10.98
N ALA A 138 -7.65 -3.58 10.29
CA ALA A 138 -8.47 -2.91 9.29
C ALA A 138 -9.37 -1.82 9.88
N LEU A 139 -9.37 -0.64 9.25
CA LEU A 139 -10.25 0.49 9.58
C LEU A 139 -11.71 0.27 9.13
N GLY A 140 -11.90 -0.46 8.02
CA GLY A 140 -13.22 -0.65 7.42
C GLY A 140 -13.70 0.54 6.57
N VAL A 141 -12.76 1.32 6.02
CA VAL A 141 -13.05 2.53 5.22
C VAL A 141 -12.77 2.36 3.73
N ALA A 142 -12.19 1.23 3.31
CA ALA A 142 -11.84 0.94 1.91
C ALA A 142 -12.06 -0.54 1.58
N MET A 143 -12.29 -0.81 0.29
CA MET A 143 -12.20 -2.15 -0.28
C MET A 143 -10.76 -2.66 -0.21
N GLU A 144 -10.59 -3.99 -0.14
CA GLU A 144 -9.26 -4.62 -0.14
C GLU A 144 -8.60 -4.54 -1.53
N ILE A 145 -7.54 -3.73 -1.66
CA ILE A 145 -6.81 -3.54 -2.92
C ILE A 145 -5.42 -4.20 -2.93
N ARG A 146 -4.90 -4.67 -1.80
CA ARG A 146 -3.52 -5.19 -1.69
C ARG A 146 -3.26 -6.39 -2.61
N PRO A 147 -4.17 -7.37 -2.79
CA PRO A 147 -3.96 -8.44 -3.77
C PRO A 147 -3.84 -7.92 -5.20
N GLY A 148 -4.67 -6.94 -5.59
CA GLY A 148 -4.61 -6.30 -6.90
C GLY A 148 -3.29 -5.59 -7.13
N LEU A 149 -2.84 -4.80 -6.14
CA LEU A 149 -1.52 -4.18 -6.18
C LEU A 149 -0.41 -5.22 -6.32
N LEU A 150 -0.43 -6.32 -5.57
CA LEU A 150 0.61 -7.34 -5.67
C LEU A 150 0.62 -8.05 -7.03
N LEU A 151 -0.55 -8.28 -7.64
CA LEU A 151 -0.70 -8.96 -8.92
C LEU A 151 -0.40 -8.07 -10.13
N ALA A 152 -0.59 -6.75 -10.01
CA ALA A 152 -0.37 -5.81 -11.08
C ALA A 152 1.06 -5.92 -11.64
N THR A 153 1.20 -5.88 -12.96
CA THR A 153 2.48 -6.14 -13.62
C THR A 153 3.21 -4.87 -14.05
N THR A 154 2.56 -3.71 -13.93
CA THR A 154 3.12 -2.41 -14.31
C THR A 154 2.87 -1.36 -13.23
N ALA A 155 3.75 -0.36 -13.13
CA ALA A 155 3.54 0.82 -12.29
C ALA A 155 2.22 1.54 -12.58
N ARG A 156 1.83 1.63 -13.85
CA ARG A 156 0.57 2.26 -14.26
C ARG A 156 -0.65 1.55 -13.67
N GLU A 157 -0.73 0.23 -13.84
CA GLU A 157 -1.84 -0.58 -13.31
C GLU A 157 -1.89 -0.46 -11.77
N ARG A 158 -0.74 -0.49 -11.09
CA ARG A 158 -0.65 -0.28 -9.64
C ARG A 158 -1.22 1.08 -9.23
N MET A 159 -0.85 2.13 -9.96
CA MET A 159 -1.33 3.48 -9.70
C MET A 159 -2.81 3.66 -9.99
N GLU A 160 -3.34 3.04 -11.05
CA GLU A 160 -4.78 3.04 -11.36
C GLU A 160 -5.58 2.37 -10.23
N ILE A 161 -5.12 1.21 -9.75
CA ILE A 161 -5.72 0.50 -8.59
C ILE A 161 -5.67 1.36 -7.31
N ALA A 162 -4.52 1.97 -7.03
CA ALA A 162 -4.34 2.80 -5.84
C ALA A 162 -5.23 4.05 -5.89
N LEU A 163 -5.29 4.74 -7.03
CA LEU A 163 -6.13 5.92 -7.25
C LEU A 163 -7.61 5.58 -7.12
N GLU A 164 -8.07 4.53 -7.77
CA GLU A 164 -9.46 4.10 -7.65
C GLU A 164 -9.80 3.72 -6.20
N GLY A 165 -8.90 3.01 -5.52
CA GLY A 165 -9.05 2.58 -4.14
C GLY A 165 -9.23 3.76 -3.18
N ILE A 166 -8.35 4.76 -3.24
CA ILE A 166 -8.41 5.92 -2.36
C ILE A 166 -9.63 6.80 -2.68
N GLN A 167 -9.96 7.00 -3.95
CA GLN A 167 -11.16 7.75 -4.36
C GLN A 167 -12.43 7.09 -3.84
N ARG A 168 -12.58 5.78 -4.01
CA ARG A 168 -13.74 5.03 -3.48
C ARG A 168 -13.81 5.09 -1.96
N SER A 169 -12.67 5.01 -1.28
CA SER A 169 -12.60 5.14 0.18
C SER A 169 -13.06 6.52 0.65
N ILE A 170 -12.61 7.60 -0.01
CA ILE A 170 -13.07 8.97 0.25
C ILE A 170 -14.58 9.08 0.03
N SER A 171 -15.07 8.62 -1.13
CA SER A 171 -16.50 8.65 -1.46
C SER A 171 -17.34 7.86 -0.45
N HIS A 172 -16.79 6.79 0.11
CA HIS A 172 -17.44 6.02 1.15
C HIS A 172 -17.51 6.80 2.47
N MET A 173 -16.38 7.31 2.95
CA MET A 173 -16.32 8.04 4.22
C MET A 173 -17.11 9.35 4.22
N ASN A 174 -17.19 10.04 3.07
CA ASN A 174 -17.98 11.27 2.94
C ASN A 174 -19.47 11.02 2.62
N GLY A 175 -19.90 9.76 2.54
CA GLY A 175 -21.29 9.37 2.32
C GLY A 175 -21.81 9.55 0.89
N SER A 176 -20.97 9.97 -0.07
CA SER A 176 -21.38 10.11 -1.48
C SER A 176 -21.58 8.78 -2.20
N ARG A 177 -20.98 7.69 -1.70
CA ARG A 177 -21.11 6.35 -2.27
C ARG A 177 -21.12 5.29 -1.17
N ARG A 178 -21.86 4.18 -1.37
CA ARG A 178 -21.71 2.99 -0.51
C ARG A 178 -20.42 2.25 -0.87
N MET A 179 -19.87 1.52 0.10
CA MET A 179 -18.70 0.67 -0.14
C MET A 179 -19.02 -0.50 -1.10
N TRP A 180 -20.29 -0.95 -1.13
CA TRP A 180 -20.85 -1.99 -2.01
C TRP A 180 -22.18 -1.54 -2.64
#